data_AF-A0A434NWF8-F1
#
_entry.id   AF-A0A434NWF8-F1
#
_cell.length_a   1.000
_cell.length_b   1.000
_cell.length_c   1.000
_cell.angle_alpha   90.00
_cell.angle_beta   90.00
_cell.angle_gamma   90.00
#
_symmetry.space_group_name_H-M   'P 1'
#
loop_
_entity.id
_entity.type
_entity.pdbx_description
1 polymer ?
#
loop_
_entity_poly.entity_id
_entity_poly.type
_entity_poly.pdbx_seq_one_letter_code
_entity_poly.pdbx_strand_id
1 'polypeptide(L)'
;FDGTGQGRPWPLLVGERAHYELAAGREDKAASLLKTFEGSAGAGGLLPEQVWDGPDMPERELWHGRPSGSAMPLVWAHSEHIKLLRSLSDGAVFDIPPQGVRRYIEDSTVAPRRTWRFNHKVRTMPAGKLLRVELLARAVVHWSSDDWATAHDTATIENAFGIHFTDLPVADASPGNTIVFTFFWSDAGRWENVDFFVGIGEPD
;
A
#
# COMPACT_ATOMS: atom_id res chain seq x y z
N PHE A 1 30.69 15.88 -17.23
CA PHE A 1 29.95 14.76 -16.59
C PHE A 1 30.84 13.54 -16.67
N ASP A 2 31.23 12.98 -15.52
CA ASP A 2 32.17 11.85 -15.40
C ASP A 2 31.49 10.55 -14.91
N GLY A 3 30.15 10.52 -14.91
CA GLY A 3 29.37 9.38 -14.42
C GLY A 3 29.06 9.41 -12.92
N THR A 4 29.58 10.38 -12.16
CA THR A 4 29.26 10.56 -10.73
C THR A 4 28.45 11.83 -10.49
N GLY A 5 27.34 11.70 -9.77
CA GLY A 5 26.52 12.84 -9.33
C GLY A 5 26.80 13.17 -7.87
N GLN A 6 26.74 14.45 -7.51
CA GLN A 6 26.71 14.87 -6.11
C GLN A 6 25.26 15.06 -5.69
N GLY A 7 24.81 14.32 -4.68
CA GLY A 7 23.49 14.54 -4.08
C GLY A 7 23.43 15.92 -3.41
N ARG A 8 22.38 16.68 -3.70
CA ARG A 8 22.09 18.00 -3.12
C ARG A 8 20.62 18.07 -2.70
N PRO A 9 20.17 19.11 -1.98
CA PRO A 9 18.77 19.23 -1.58
C PRO A 9 17.82 19.32 -2.77
N TRP A 10 16.67 18.63 -2.66
CA TRP A 10 15.61 18.62 -3.66
C TRP A 10 14.43 19.47 -3.17
N PRO A 11 14.00 20.50 -3.91
CA PRO A 11 12.86 21.32 -3.53
C PRO A 11 11.56 20.53 -3.34
N LEU A 12 11.34 19.47 -4.14
CA LEU A 12 10.13 18.65 -3.99
C LEU A 12 10.00 18.00 -2.61
N LEU A 13 11.12 17.63 -1.97
CA LEU A 13 11.10 17.03 -0.63
C LEU A 13 10.69 18.06 0.45
N VAL A 14 10.92 19.36 0.20
CA VAL A 14 10.38 20.44 1.03
C VAL A 14 8.85 20.48 0.90
N GLY A 15 8.33 20.27 -0.31
CA GLY A 15 6.91 20.14 -0.58
C GLY A 15 6.27 18.97 0.15
N GLU A 16 6.83 17.76 0.02
CA GLU A 16 6.35 16.57 0.74
C GLU A 16 6.38 16.78 2.26
N ARG A 17 7.44 17.42 2.77
CA ARG A 17 7.51 17.79 4.19
C ARG A 17 6.40 18.76 4.57
N ALA A 18 6.07 19.75 3.73
CA ALA A 18 4.99 20.69 3.99
C ALA A 18 3.62 19.99 4.08
N HIS A 19 3.36 19.00 3.22
CA HIS A 19 2.14 18.18 3.30
C HIS A 19 2.07 17.40 4.61
N TYR A 20 3.18 16.83 5.06
CA TYR A 20 3.24 16.17 6.37
C TYR A 20 2.92 17.14 7.52
N GLU A 21 3.50 18.34 7.51
CA GLU A 21 3.25 19.36 8.54
C GLU A 21 1.77 19.79 8.55
N LEU A 22 1.17 19.94 7.36
CA LEU A 22 -0.26 20.22 7.22
C LEU A 22 -1.13 19.08 7.77
N ALA A 23 -0.87 17.83 7.38
CA ALA A 23 -1.59 16.65 7.89
C ALA A 23 -1.49 16.51 9.41
N ALA A 24 -0.40 17.00 10.01
CA ALA A 24 -0.18 17.01 11.45
C ALA A 24 -0.73 18.26 12.16
N GLY A 25 -1.54 19.08 11.49
CA GLY A 25 -2.20 20.27 12.04
C GLY A 25 -1.28 21.47 12.25
N ARG A 26 -0.11 21.52 11.59
CA ARG A 26 0.88 22.59 11.71
C ARG A 26 0.92 23.44 10.44
N GLU A 27 -0.21 24.09 10.14
CA GLU A 27 -0.41 24.91 8.94
C GLU A 27 0.66 26.00 8.77
N ASP A 28 1.00 26.72 9.84
CA ASP A 28 2.05 27.76 9.81
C ASP A 28 3.41 27.20 9.35
N LYS A 29 3.72 25.97 9.75
CA LYS A 29 4.97 25.31 9.36
C LYS A 29 4.91 24.88 7.89
N ALA A 30 3.77 24.36 7.43
CA ALA A 30 3.55 24.04 6.03
C ALA A 30 3.67 25.29 5.13
N ALA A 31 3.06 26.42 5.54
CA ALA A 31 3.17 27.69 4.84
C ALA A 31 4.60 28.25 4.82
N SER A 32 5.36 28.07 5.91
CA SER A 32 6.79 28.41 5.93
C SER A 32 7.61 27.56 4.95
N LEU A 33 7.29 26.27 4.82
CA LEU A 33 7.97 25.37 3.88
C LEU A 33 7.59 25.67 2.43
N LEU A 34 6.35 26.10 2.14
CA LEU A 34 5.97 26.60 0.82
C LEU A 34 6.89 27.76 0.39
N LYS A 35 7.14 28.73 1.28
CA LYS A 35 8.06 29.85 0.98
C LYS A 35 9.49 29.36 0.68
N THR A 36 9.97 28.36 1.41
CA THR A 36 11.29 27.72 1.13
C THR A 36 11.29 27.04 -0.23
N PHE A 37 10.21 26.34 -0.58
CA PHE A 37 10.05 25.66 -1.86
C PHE A 37 10.05 26.69 -3.01
N GLU A 38 9.23 27.74 -2.93
CA GLU A 38 9.18 28.81 -3.93
C GLU A 38 10.51 29.59 -4.02
N GLY A 39 11.21 29.73 -2.90
CA GLY A 39 12.57 30.28 -2.84
C GLY A 39 13.60 29.47 -3.62
N SER A 40 13.31 28.21 -3.96
CA SER A 40 14.19 27.36 -4.78
C SER A 40 14.09 27.64 -6.28
N ALA A 41 13.10 28.42 -6.71
CA ALA A 41 12.87 28.72 -8.12
C ALA A 41 13.98 29.61 -8.71
N GLY A 42 14.24 29.43 -10.01
CA GLY A 42 15.03 30.36 -10.80
C GLY A 42 14.28 31.66 -11.10
N ALA A 43 14.95 32.61 -11.78
CA ALA A 43 14.36 33.93 -12.11
C ALA A 43 13.05 33.84 -12.91
N GLY A 44 12.88 32.79 -13.73
CA GLY A 44 11.66 32.52 -14.49
C GLY A 44 10.56 31.79 -13.70
N GLY A 45 10.73 31.55 -12.40
CA GLY A 45 9.77 30.81 -11.57
C GLY A 45 9.80 29.30 -11.75
N LEU A 46 10.75 28.77 -12.52
CA LEU A 46 10.88 27.33 -12.76
C LEU A 46 11.56 26.65 -11.57
N LEU A 47 10.96 25.55 -11.11
CA LEU A 47 11.48 24.73 -10.02
C LEU A 47 12.49 23.69 -10.55
N PRO A 48 13.70 23.61 -9.97
CA PRO A 48 14.72 22.65 -10.37
C PRO A 48 14.54 21.30 -9.67
N GLU A 49 15.27 20.29 -10.16
CA GLU A 49 15.47 19.03 -9.45
C GLU A 49 16.25 19.25 -8.14
N GLN A 50 17.34 19.99 -8.20
CA GLN A 50 18.24 20.23 -7.07
C GLN A 50 18.63 21.70 -6.96
N VAL A 51 18.89 22.14 -5.73
CA VAL A 51 19.43 23.47 -5.43
C VAL A 51 20.89 23.40 -4.99
N TRP A 52 21.59 24.51 -5.15
CA TRP A 52 22.96 24.68 -4.68
C TRP A 52 22.97 24.88 -3.17
N ASP A 53 23.69 24.04 -2.44
CA ASP A 53 23.80 24.05 -0.97
C ASP A 53 25.18 24.51 -0.46
N GLY A 54 26.07 24.91 -1.37
CA GLY A 54 27.38 25.47 -1.03
C GLY A 54 27.36 27.00 -0.85
N PRO A 55 28.52 27.61 -0.59
CA PRO A 55 28.71 29.06 -0.68
C PRO A 55 28.46 29.58 -2.10
N ASP A 56 28.05 30.83 -2.24
CA ASP A 56 27.84 31.45 -3.55
C ASP A 56 29.10 31.37 -4.43
N MET A 57 28.92 30.99 -5.69
CA MET A 57 29.95 30.97 -6.75
C MET A 57 29.42 31.71 -7.98
N PRO A 58 29.42 33.07 -7.95
CA PRO A 58 28.83 33.89 -9.01
C PRO A 58 29.42 33.60 -10.41
N GLU A 59 30.70 33.26 -10.49
CA GLU A 59 31.39 32.92 -11.75
C GLU A 59 30.88 31.63 -12.41
N ARG A 60 30.09 30.83 -11.68
CA ARG A 60 29.39 29.64 -12.18
C ARG A 60 27.88 29.79 -12.15
N GLU A 61 27.37 30.98 -11.85
CA GLU A 61 25.93 31.26 -11.67
C GLU A 61 25.27 30.42 -10.57
N LEU A 62 26.06 29.96 -9.59
CA LEU A 62 25.57 29.13 -8.48
C LEU A 62 25.40 29.99 -7.22
N TRP A 63 24.19 30.00 -6.68
CA TRP A 63 23.82 30.78 -5.50
C TRP A 63 23.10 29.89 -4.50
N HIS A 64 23.38 30.07 -3.21
CA HIS A 64 22.82 29.22 -2.16
C HIS A 64 21.29 29.20 -2.22
N GLY A 65 20.70 28.00 -2.25
CA GLY A 65 19.27 27.76 -2.36
C GLY A 65 18.67 27.99 -3.75
N ARG A 66 19.46 28.32 -4.77
CA ARG A 66 19.01 28.50 -6.17
C ARG A 66 19.33 27.26 -7.02
N PRO A 67 18.81 27.15 -8.27
CA PRO A 67 19.08 26.01 -9.13
C PRO A 67 20.57 25.67 -9.26
N SER A 68 20.91 24.39 -9.11
CA SER A 68 22.30 23.90 -9.14
C SER A 68 22.86 23.59 -10.54
N GLY A 69 22.08 23.86 -11.59
CA GLY A 69 22.35 23.37 -12.96
C GLY A 69 21.85 21.95 -13.24
N SER A 70 21.10 21.35 -12.30
CA SER A 70 20.33 20.12 -12.51
C SER A 70 19.10 20.36 -13.41
N ALA A 71 18.32 19.30 -13.69
CA ALA A 71 17.16 19.40 -14.56
C ALA A 71 16.17 20.48 -14.09
N MET A 72 15.82 21.41 -15.00
CA MET A 72 14.86 22.49 -14.76
C MET A 72 14.19 22.88 -16.08
N PRO A 73 12.84 22.91 -16.17
CA PRO A 73 11.89 22.63 -15.10
C PRO A 73 11.75 21.12 -14.79
N LEU A 74 11.71 20.77 -13.51
CA LEU A 74 11.32 19.42 -13.09
C LEU A 74 9.80 19.36 -12.90
N VAL A 75 9.09 18.68 -13.80
CA VAL A 75 7.61 18.58 -13.75
C VAL A 75 7.10 17.99 -12.44
N TRP A 76 7.86 17.07 -11.82
CA TRP A 76 7.52 16.52 -10.51
C TRP A 76 7.51 17.61 -9.42
N ALA A 77 8.54 18.46 -9.34
CA ALA A 77 8.57 19.57 -8.39
C ALA A 77 7.40 20.55 -8.61
N HIS A 78 7.01 20.80 -9.86
CA HIS A 78 5.86 21.66 -10.16
C HIS A 78 4.53 21.02 -9.76
N SER A 79 4.35 19.72 -9.99
CA SER A 79 3.18 18.98 -9.51
C SER A 79 3.07 19.06 -7.99
N GLU A 80 4.19 18.86 -7.28
CA GLU A 80 4.23 18.93 -5.82
C GLU A 80 3.89 20.33 -5.29
N HIS A 81 4.38 21.38 -5.95
CA HIS A 81 4.03 22.77 -5.62
C HIS A 81 2.53 23.06 -5.81
N ILE A 82 1.94 22.65 -6.94
CA ILE A 82 0.50 22.83 -7.20
C ILE A 82 -0.34 22.08 -6.16
N LYS A 83 0.03 20.84 -5.84
CA LYS A 83 -0.65 20.07 -4.79
C LYS A 83 -0.55 20.78 -3.44
N LEU A 84 0.63 21.28 -3.06
CA LEU A 84 0.80 21.99 -1.79
C LEU A 84 -0.04 23.27 -1.71
N LEU A 85 -0.09 24.06 -2.77
CA LEU A 85 -0.94 25.26 -2.84
C LEU A 85 -2.41 24.90 -2.63
N ARG A 86 -2.88 23.86 -3.32
CA ARG A 86 -4.24 23.38 -3.17
C ARG A 86 -4.51 22.86 -1.75
N SER A 87 -3.58 22.07 -1.20
CA SER A 87 -3.70 21.52 0.15
C SER A 87 -3.78 22.60 1.22
N LEU A 88 -2.95 23.65 1.13
CA LEU A 88 -3.00 24.79 2.03
C LEU A 88 -4.30 25.58 1.90
N SER A 89 -4.83 25.72 0.68
CA SER A 89 -6.14 26.35 0.46
C SER A 89 -7.29 25.56 1.07
N ASP A 90 -7.22 24.22 1.02
CA ASP A 90 -8.26 23.33 1.52
C ASP A 90 -8.12 23.06 3.04
N GLY A 91 -6.98 23.41 3.66
CA GLY A 91 -6.67 23.07 5.05
C GLY A 91 -6.41 21.57 5.27
N ALA A 92 -6.25 20.81 4.20
CA ALA A 92 -6.06 19.36 4.22
C ALA A 92 -5.23 18.92 3.02
N VAL A 93 -4.51 17.82 3.15
CA VAL A 93 -3.70 17.29 2.04
C VAL A 93 -4.61 16.83 0.89
N PHE A 94 -4.52 17.52 -0.24
CA PHE A 94 -5.40 17.37 -1.40
C PHE A 94 -5.37 15.96 -2.02
N ASP A 95 -4.21 15.32 -2.07
CA ASP A 95 -4.05 14.01 -2.71
C ASP A 95 -4.30 12.82 -1.76
N ILE A 96 -4.89 13.06 -0.58
CA ILE A 96 -5.41 11.98 0.26
C ILE A 96 -6.73 11.46 -0.32
N PRO A 97 -6.79 10.19 -0.79
CA PRO A 97 -8.03 9.61 -1.28
C PRO A 97 -9.03 9.41 -0.12
N PRO A 98 -10.23 10.02 -0.16
CA PRO A 98 -11.19 9.94 0.94
C PRO A 98 -11.71 8.52 1.17
N GLN A 99 -11.68 7.67 0.13
CA GLN A 99 -12.16 6.29 0.20
C GLN A 99 -11.34 5.45 1.18
N GLY A 100 -10.03 5.68 1.26
CA GLY A 100 -9.15 4.97 2.18
C GLY A 100 -9.42 5.35 3.63
N VAL A 101 -9.55 6.67 3.89
CA VAL A 101 -9.89 7.22 5.21
C VAL A 101 -11.22 6.66 5.69
N ARG A 102 -12.27 6.79 4.86
CA ARG A 102 -13.60 6.29 5.19
C ARG A 102 -13.59 4.80 5.49
N ARG A 103 -13.00 4.00 4.59
CA ARG A 103 -13.00 2.55 4.73
C ARG A 103 -12.24 2.06 5.98
N TYR A 104 -11.04 2.56 6.21
CA TYR A 104 -10.13 1.96 7.19
C TYR A 104 -10.09 2.69 8.54
N ILE A 105 -10.36 3.99 8.56
CA ILE A 105 -10.29 4.80 9.79
C ILE A 105 -11.71 5.00 10.35
N GLU A 106 -12.65 5.49 9.53
CA GLU A 106 -14.00 5.82 10.00
C GLU A 106 -14.84 4.54 10.19
N ASP A 107 -14.94 3.72 9.14
CA ASP A 107 -15.76 2.50 9.15
C ASP A 107 -15.03 1.32 9.81
N SER A 108 -13.73 1.46 10.12
CA SER A 108 -12.89 0.39 10.69
C SER A 108 -13.04 -0.94 9.94
N THR A 109 -13.18 -0.87 8.61
CA THR A 109 -13.54 -2.04 7.80
C THR A 109 -12.39 -3.04 7.78
N VAL A 110 -12.62 -4.19 8.40
CA VAL A 110 -11.71 -5.34 8.38
C VAL A 110 -12.01 -6.27 7.19
N ALA A 111 -11.01 -7.07 6.80
CA ALA A 111 -11.24 -8.10 5.79
C ALA A 111 -12.24 -9.14 6.32
N PRO A 112 -13.28 -9.53 5.55
CA PRO A 112 -14.26 -10.54 5.97
C PRO A 112 -13.73 -11.98 5.85
N ARG A 113 -12.53 -12.15 5.28
CA ARG A 113 -11.93 -13.45 4.99
C ARG A 113 -10.41 -13.41 5.12
N ARG A 114 -9.81 -14.57 5.38
CA ARG A 114 -8.36 -14.79 5.26
C ARG A 114 -8.09 -15.72 4.09
N THR A 115 -7.02 -15.47 3.36
CA THR A 115 -6.65 -16.25 2.17
C THR A 115 -5.52 -17.21 2.50
N TRP A 116 -5.72 -18.49 2.15
CA TRP A 116 -4.71 -19.54 2.16
C TRP A 116 -4.32 -19.92 0.73
N ARG A 117 -3.02 -20.13 0.51
CA ARG A 117 -2.42 -20.64 -0.73
C ARG A 117 -1.25 -21.56 -0.41
N PHE A 118 -0.79 -22.35 -1.37
CA PHE A 118 0.46 -23.13 -1.21
C PHE A 118 1.69 -22.27 -0.86
N ASN A 119 1.78 -21.06 -1.42
CA ASN A 119 2.84 -20.08 -1.14
C ASN A 119 2.47 -19.07 -0.04
N HIS A 120 1.29 -19.21 0.58
CA HIS A 120 0.84 -18.41 1.71
C HIS A 120 -0.04 -19.29 2.63
N LYS A 121 0.62 -20.23 3.32
CA LYS A 121 -0.04 -21.16 4.22
C LYS A 121 -0.25 -20.51 5.59
N VAL A 122 -1.28 -19.67 5.70
CA VAL A 122 -1.69 -19.14 7.02
C VAL A 122 -1.93 -20.31 7.96
N ARG A 123 -1.42 -20.22 9.19
CA ARG A 123 -1.55 -21.27 10.20
C ARG A 123 -2.71 -21.00 11.16
N THR A 124 -3.08 -19.74 11.29
CA THR A 124 -4.16 -19.28 12.14
C THR A 124 -4.95 -18.17 11.45
N MET A 125 -6.20 -18.01 11.83
CA MET A 125 -7.04 -16.87 11.47
C MET A 125 -7.95 -16.46 12.65
N PRO A 126 -8.35 -15.19 12.72
CA PRO A 126 -9.36 -14.75 13.69
C PRO A 126 -10.70 -15.46 13.47
N ALA A 127 -11.45 -15.69 14.55
CA ALA A 127 -12.85 -16.09 14.47
C ALA A 127 -13.71 -15.05 13.73
N GLY A 128 -14.87 -15.46 13.20
CA GLY A 128 -15.78 -14.56 12.48
C GLY A 128 -15.39 -14.29 11.03
N LYS A 129 -14.43 -15.03 10.46
CA LYS A 129 -13.93 -14.86 9.09
C LYS A 129 -14.20 -16.10 8.23
N LEU A 130 -14.38 -15.89 6.93
CA LEU A 130 -14.32 -16.98 5.95
C LEU A 130 -12.87 -17.36 5.67
N LEU A 131 -12.62 -18.64 5.35
CA LEU A 131 -11.33 -19.08 4.83
C LEU A 131 -11.42 -19.19 3.31
N ARG A 132 -10.72 -18.32 2.58
CA ARG A 132 -10.56 -18.44 1.14
C ARG A 132 -9.40 -19.34 0.81
N VAL A 133 -9.67 -20.43 0.12
CA VAL A 133 -8.63 -21.30 -0.44
C VAL A 133 -8.44 -20.92 -1.91
N GLU A 134 -7.21 -20.56 -2.29
CA GLU A 134 -6.84 -20.19 -3.65
C GLU A 134 -5.80 -21.18 -4.22
N LEU A 135 -6.10 -21.71 -5.40
CA LEU A 135 -5.38 -22.78 -6.10
C LEU A 135 -5.14 -22.39 -7.57
N LEU A 136 -4.14 -23.01 -8.19
CA LEU A 136 -3.78 -22.76 -9.60
C LEU A 136 -4.48 -23.70 -10.60
N ALA A 137 -5.30 -24.63 -10.11
CA ALA A 137 -6.02 -25.59 -10.93
C ALA A 137 -7.39 -25.89 -10.30
N ARG A 138 -8.32 -26.38 -11.14
CA ARG A 138 -9.65 -26.76 -10.69
C ARG A 138 -9.57 -27.88 -9.67
N ALA A 139 -10.20 -27.67 -8.53
CA ALA A 139 -10.28 -28.64 -7.46
C ALA A 139 -11.64 -28.62 -6.76
N VAL A 140 -11.92 -29.72 -6.06
CA VAL A 140 -12.89 -29.77 -4.96
C VAL A 140 -12.09 -29.71 -3.66
N VAL A 141 -12.43 -28.76 -2.79
CA VAL A 141 -11.85 -28.67 -1.45
C VAL A 141 -12.70 -29.54 -0.52
N HIS A 142 -12.07 -30.59 0.01
CA HIS A 142 -12.65 -31.45 1.04
C HIS A 142 -12.23 -30.93 2.40
N TRP A 143 -13.17 -30.60 3.28
CA TRP A 143 -12.85 -29.89 4.53
C TRP A 143 -13.80 -30.21 5.68
N SER A 144 -13.34 -29.92 6.90
CA SER A 144 -14.07 -30.03 8.15
C SER A 144 -13.64 -28.91 9.11
N SER A 145 -14.56 -28.51 9.99
CA SER A 145 -14.29 -27.60 11.12
C SER A 145 -14.45 -28.26 12.49
N ASP A 146 -14.68 -29.58 12.51
CA ASP A 146 -15.00 -30.40 13.69
C ASP A 146 -14.25 -31.74 13.70
N ASP A 147 -12.99 -31.71 13.26
CA ASP A 147 -12.08 -32.88 13.23
C ASP A 147 -12.65 -34.10 12.48
N TRP A 148 -13.21 -33.83 11.29
CA TRP A 148 -13.86 -34.82 10.41
C TRP A 148 -15.10 -35.50 10.97
N ALA A 149 -15.68 -35.02 12.07
CA ALA A 149 -17.00 -35.48 12.50
C ALA A 149 -18.08 -35.16 11.44
N THR A 150 -17.95 -34.01 10.77
CA THR A 150 -18.63 -33.68 9.53
C THR A 150 -17.62 -33.31 8.45
N ALA A 151 -17.91 -33.71 7.21
CA ALA A 151 -17.07 -33.44 6.06
C ALA A 151 -17.89 -32.77 4.96
N HIS A 152 -17.26 -31.80 4.30
CA HIS A 152 -17.88 -30.99 3.28
C HIS A 152 -17.00 -30.95 2.03
N ASP A 153 -17.64 -30.93 0.87
CA ASP A 153 -16.98 -30.77 -0.42
C ASP A 153 -17.44 -29.48 -1.09
N THR A 154 -16.50 -28.59 -1.37
CA THR A 154 -16.80 -27.33 -2.06
C THR A 154 -15.95 -27.19 -3.30
N ALA A 155 -16.59 -27.17 -4.47
CA ALA A 155 -15.92 -26.96 -5.75
C ALA A 155 -15.37 -25.52 -5.86
N THR A 156 -14.17 -25.40 -6.42
CA THR A 156 -13.59 -24.09 -6.75
C THR A 156 -14.26 -23.46 -7.97
N ILE A 157 -14.35 -22.14 -7.97
CA ILE A 157 -14.71 -21.32 -9.12
C ILE A 157 -13.48 -20.57 -9.63
N GLU A 158 -13.42 -20.34 -10.94
CA GLU A 158 -12.33 -19.61 -11.58
C GLU A 158 -12.66 -18.11 -11.66
N ASN A 159 -11.71 -17.24 -11.34
CA ASN A 159 -11.85 -15.80 -11.60
C ASN A 159 -11.28 -15.41 -12.98
N ALA A 160 -11.44 -14.14 -13.36
CA ALA A 160 -10.93 -13.59 -14.61
C ALA A 160 -9.40 -13.66 -14.79
N PHE A 161 -8.65 -14.01 -13.73
CA PHE A 161 -7.19 -14.15 -13.76
C PHE A 161 -6.73 -15.62 -13.80
N GLY A 162 -7.65 -16.57 -13.98
CA GLY A 162 -7.34 -18.01 -14.02
C GLY A 162 -7.01 -18.61 -12.65
N ILE A 163 -7.37 -17.92 -11.55
CA ILE A 163 -7.18 -18.45 -10.20
C ILE A 163 -8.47 -19.17 -9.77
N HIS A 164 -8.31 -20.42 -9.34
CA HIS A 164 -9.39 -21.21 -8.76
C HIS A 164 -9.51 -20.93 -7.26
N PHE A 165 -10.70 -20.63 -6.78
CA PHE A 165 -10.90 -20.37 -5.36
C PHE A 165 -12.26 -20.82 -4.85
N THR A 166 -12.35 -21.01 -3.54
CA THR A 166 -13.62 -21.15 -2.81
C THR A 166 -13.51 -20.46 -1.46
N ASP A 167 -14.63 -19.95 -0.96
CA ASP A 167 -14.77 -19.44 0.40
C ASP A 167 -15.43 -20.52 1.27
N LEU A 168 -14.71 -21.03 2.26
CA LEU A 168 -15.25 -21.99 3.21
C LEU A 168 -16.09 -21.23 4.26
N PRO A 169 -17.34 -21.64 4.53
CA PRO A 169 -18.25 -20.98 5.46
C PRO A 169 -17.93 -21.30 6.92
N VAL A 170 -16.74 -20.92 7.37
CA VAL A 170 -16.16 -21.24 8.69
C VAL A 170 -16.22 -20.05 9.66
N ALA A 171 -17.00 -19.01 9.35
CA ALA A 171 -17.07 -17.80 10.17
C ALA A 171 -17.60 -18.07 11.59
N ASP A 172 -18.49 -19.05 11.74
CA ASP A 172 -19.09 -19.45 13.02
C ASP A 172 -18.24 -20.46 13.80
N ALA A 173 -17.05 -20.82 13.31
CA ALA A 173 -16.14 -21.71 14.02
C ALA A 173 -15.62 -21.02 15.30
N SER A 174 -15.72 -21.71 16.44
CA SER A 174 -15.28 -21.20 17.73
C SER A 174 -13.76 -21.06 17.82
N PRO A 175 -13.23 -20.05 18.55
CA PRO A 175 -11.82 -20.00 18.92
C PRO A 175 -11.34 -21.31 19.55
N GLY A 176 -10.12 -21.74 19.20
CA GLY A 176 -9.53 -23.02 19.60
C GLY A 176 -9.80 -24.18 18.64
N ASN A 177 -10.80 -24.07 17.76
CA ASN A 177 -11.04 -25.08 16.72
C ASN A 177 -10.00 -25.00 15.60
N THR A 178 -9.90 -26.07 14.81
CA THR A 178 -9.03 -26.13 13.64
C THR A 178 -9.85 -26.51 12.42
N ILE A 179 -9.69 -25.75 11.33
CA ILE A 179 -10.19 -26.13 10.02
C ILE A 179 -9.15 -27.07 9.42
N VAL A 180 -9.60 -28.26 9.02
CA VAL A 180 -8.79 -29.25 8.32
C VAL A 180 -9.31 -29.37 6.90
N PHE A 181 -8.42 -29.41 5.91
CA PHE A 181 -8.82 -29.54 4.52
C PHE A 181 -7.75 -30.17 3.64
N THR A 182 -8.20 -30.77 2.54
CA THR A 182 -7.36 -31.29 1.46
C THR A 182 -8.04 -31.05 0.11
N PHE A 183 -7.41 -31.46 -0.99
CA PHE A 183 -7.87 -31.18 -2.34
C PHE A 183 -8.03 -32.45 -3.16
N PHE A 184 -9.15 -32.55 -3.89
CA PHE A 184 -9.28 -33.41 -5.04
C PHE A 184 -9.07 -32.60 -6.31
N TRP A 185 -7.97 -32.84 -7.02
CA TRP A 185 -7.61 -32.16 -8.26
C TRP A 185 -8.45 -32.69 -9.42
N SER A 186 -9.48 -31.93 -9.80
CA SER A 186 -10.52 -32.41 -10.73
C SER A 186 -9.95 -32.81 -12.10
N ASP A 187 -9.03 -32.02 -12.64
CA ASP A 187 -8.45 -32.28 -13.97
C ASP A 187 -7.48 -33.47 -13.96
N ALA A 188 -6.79 -33.69 -12.83
CA ALA A 188 -5.83 -34.78 -12.68
C ALA A 188 -6.44 -36.07 -12.11
N GLY A 189 -7.69 -36.02 -11.63
CA GLY A 189 -8.39 -37.15 -11.03
C GLY A 189 -7.70 -37.75 -9.81
N ARG A 190 -7.01 -36.93 -9.00
CA ARG A 190 -6.22 -37.40 -7.85
C ARG A 190 -6.37 -36.52 -6.63
N TRP A 191 -6.20 -37.13 -5.46
CA TRP A 191 -6.08 -36.42 -4.19
C TRP A 191 -4.69 -35.80 -4.01
N GLU A 192 -4.63 -34.72 -3.26
CA GLU A 192 -3.37 -34.13 -2.77
C GLU A 192 -2.64 -35.05 -1.79
N ASN A 193 -3.39 -35.92 -1.07
CA ASN A 193 -2.87 -36.86 -0.05
C ASN A 193 -2.13 -36.19 1.12
N VAL A 194 -2.40 -34.90 1.34
CA VAL A 194 -1.88 -34.13 2.46
C VAL A 194 -3.01 -33.28 3.01
N ASP A 195 -3.16 -33.28 4.34
CA ASP A 195 -4.09 -32.40 5.03
C ASP A 195 -3.38 -31.10 5.43
N PHE A 196 -4.12 -30.00 5.30
CA PHE A 196 -3.72 -28.67 5.73
C PHE A 196 -4.62 -28.19 6.86
N PHE A 197 -4.05 -27.33 7.71
CA PHE A 197 -4.65 -26.93 8.96
C PHE A 197 -4.62 -25.42 9.12
N VAL A 198 -5.73 -24.84 9.56
CA VAL A 198 -5.82 -23.43 9.97
C VAL A 198 -6.54 -23.37 11.31
N GLY A 199 -5.83 -22.96 12.36
CA GLY A 199 -6.41 -22.75 13.69
C GLY A 199 -7.26 -21.47 13.76
N ILE A 200 -8.31 -21.51 14.56
CA ILE A 200 -9.17 -20.35 14.84
C ILE A 200 -8.70 -19.69 16.13
N GLY A 201 -8.23 -18.45 16.01
CA GLY A 201 -7.86 -17.60 17.14
C GLY A 201 -8.99 -16.69 17.58
N GLU A 202 -8.66 -15.77 18.50
CA GLU A 202 -9.58 -14.72 18.94
C GLU A 202 -10.03 -13.82 17.77
N PRO A 203 -11.22 -13.19 17.85
CA PRO A 203 -11.68 -12.19 16.89
C PRO A 203 -10.71 -11.00 16.75
N ASP A 204 -10.77 -10.32 15.58
CA ASP A 204 -10.02 -9.07 15.30
C ASP A 204 -10.49 -7.89 16.19
#